data_AF-A0A7Y1UGI7-F1
#
_entry.id   AF-A0A7Y1UGI7-F1
#
_cell.length_a   1.000
_cell.length_b   1.000
_cell.length_c   1.000
_cell.angle_alpha   90.00
_cell.angle_beta   90.00
_cell.angle_gamma   90.00
#
_symmetry.space_group_name_H-M   'P 1'
#
loop_
_entity.id
_entity.type
_entity.pdbx_description
1 polymer ?
#
loop_
_entity_poly.entity_id
_entity_poly.type
_entity_poly.pdbx_seq_one_letter_code
_entity_poly.pdbx_strand_id
1 'polypeptide(L)'
;MKAIALFVFLLGLPPAAAAADERKTDPAVLQQRGIEHFFAGRMKEAVADWDRVIAMMPAQGPRHWQRGLALYYLGEYDKGIAQFESHQTVNRNDVENAAWHFLCVARAPGGSVAKAREKLIPIKGDPRVPMREIHALFAGTGTPEAVLAAARAGDPPAAVLRNNLCYAHLYLGLYHEALG
;
A
#
# COMPACT_ATOMS: atom_id res chain seq x y z
N MET A 1 -41.27 -29.96 53.44
CA MET A 1 -40.14 -29.11 53.87
C MET A 1 -39.34 -28.70 52.64
N LYS A 2 -39.13 -27.40 52.46
CA LYS A 2 -38.46 -26.77 51.31
C LYS A 2 -36.94 -26.85 51.48
N ALA A 3 -36.20 -27.09 50.40
CA ALA A 3 -34.80 -26.70 50.28
C ALA A 3 -34.53 -26.31 48.82
N ILE A 4 -34.49 -25.00 48.56
CA ILE A 4 -34.09 -24.38 47.30
C ILE A 4 -32.60 -24.09 47.44
N ALA A 5 -31.77 -24.69 46.60
CA ALA A 5 -30.35 -24.36 46.51
C ALA A 5 -30.20 -23.11 45.61
N LEU A 6 -29.72 -22.01 46.20
CA LEU A 6 -29.46 -20.75 45.51
C LEU A 6 -28.03 -20.77 44.97
N PHE A 7 -27.88 -20.88 43.64
CA PHE A 7 -26.61 -20.76 42.96
C PHE A 7 -26.35 -19.27 42.67
N VAL A 8 -25.42 -18.66 43.39
CA VAL A 8 -25.01 -17.27 43.16
C VAL A 8 -23.93 -17.27 42.08
N PHE A 9 -24.29 -16.84 40.87
CA PHE A 9 -23.34 -16.59 39.78
C PHE A 9 -22.76 -15.18 39.97
N LEU A 10 -21.55 -15.09 40.53
CA LEU A 10 -20.77 -13.84 40.56
C LEU A 10 -20.22 -13.58 39.15
N LEU A 11 -20.97 -12.85 38.34
CA LEU A 11 -20.48 -12.26 37.09
C LEU A 11 -19.54 -11.09 37.46
N GLY A 12 -18.23 -11.36 37.44
CA GLY A 12 -17.23 -10.30 37.37
C GLY A 12 -17.37 -9.58 36.03
N LEU A 13 -17.90 -8.35 36.05
CA LEU A 13 -17.84 -7.44 34.90
C LEU A 13 -16.36 -7.18 34.57
N PRO A 14 -15.91 -7.36 33.32
CA PRO A 14 -14.60 -6.86 32.92
C PRO A 14 -14.62 -5.32 33.07
N PRO A 15 -13.47 -4.69 33.38
CA PRO A 15 -13.42 -3.24 33.41
C PRO A 15 -13.83 -2.73 32.03
N ALA A 16 -14.83 -1.86 32.01
CA ALA A 16 -15.17 -1.08 30.84
C ALA A 16 -13.95 -0.21 30.53
N ALA A 17 -13.04 -0.71 29.69
CA ALA A 17 -12.22 0.16 28.87
C ALA A 17 -13.23 1.05 28.17
N ALA A 18 -13.24 2.34 28.53
CA ALA A 18 -14.13 3.31 27.94
C ALA A 18 -13.99 3.19 26.43
N ALA A 19 -15.01 2.62 25.77
CA ALA A 19 -15.15 2.72 24.33
C ALA A 19 -15.39 4.21 24.10
N ALA A 20 -14.29 4.96 23.92
CA ALA A 20 -14.34 6.32 23.46
C ALA A 20 -15.26 6.33 22.24
N ASP A 21 -16.22 7.23 22.20
CA ASP A 21 -17.20 7.33 21.10
C ASP A 21 -16.43 7.48 19.80
N GLU A 22 -16.19 6.37 19.11
CA GLU A 22 -15.32 6.33 17.94
C GLU A 22 -15.85 7.22 16.84
N ARG A 23 -17.15 7.56 16.86
CA ARG A 23 -17.80 8.48 15.93
C ARG A 23 -17.32 9.93 15.99
N LYS A 24 -16.48 10.30 16.98
CA LYS A 24 -15.91 11.66 17.13
C LYS A 24 -14.39 11.74 16.97
N THR A 25 -13.72 10.68 16.51
CA THR A 25 -12.26 10.74 16.34
C THR A 25 -11.90 11.67 15.19
N ASP A 26 -11.06 12.67 15.46
CA ASP A 26 -10.52 13.62 14.47
C ASP A 26 -9.90 12.87 13.27
N PRO A 27 -10.22 13.23 12.01
CA PRO A 27 -9.58 12.68 10.82
C PRO A 27 -8.05 12.67 10.88
N ALA A 28 -7.42 13.66 11.49
CA ALA A 28 -5.95 13.70 11.63
C ALA A 28 -5.43 12.60 12.55
N VAL A 29 -6.16 12.28 13.63
CA VAL A 29 -5.80 11.18 14.55
C VAL A 29 -5.96 9.84 13.85
N LEU A 30 -7.05 9.63 13.11
CA LEU A 30 -7.24 8.41 12.31
C LEU A 30 -6.17 8.28 11.23
N GLN A 31 -5.82 9.37 10.55
CA GLN A 31 -4.77 9.38 9.54
C GLN A 31 -3.44 8.89 10.12
N GLN A 32 -3.04 9.46 11.26
CA GLN A 32 -1.78 9.12 11.92
C GLN A 32 -1.79 7.68 12.44
N ARG A 33 -2.90 7.25 13.05
CA ARG A 33 -3.05 5.87 13.54
C ARG A 33 -3.02 4.85 12.40
N GLY A 34 -3.63 5.16 11.24
CA GLY A 34 -3.56 4.33 10.05
C GLY A 34 -2.12 4.14 9.56
N ILE A 35 -1.31 5.21 9.59
CA ILE A 35 0.12 5.15 9.27
C ILE A 35 0.88 4.24 10.27
N GLU A 36 0.62 4.39 11.56
CA GLU A 36 1.24 3.55 12.60
C GLU A 36 0.86 2.07 12.47
N HIS A 37 -0.41 1.79 12.16
CA HIS A 37 -0.88 0.45 11.85
C HIS A 37 -0.17 -0.14 10.64
N PHE A 38 -0.02 0.63 9.56
CA PHE A 38 0.68 0.22 8.35
C PHE A 38 2.13 -0.16 8.62
N PHE A 39 2.90 0.70 9.30
CA PHE A 39 4.29 0.41 9.65
C PHE A 39 4.44 -0.75 10.64
N ALA A 40 3.40 -1.05 11.42
CA ALA A 40 3.36 -2.20 12.30
C ALA A 40 2.81 -3.48 11.63
N GLY A 41 2.57 -3.47 10.31
CA GLY A 41 2.05 -4.62 9.56
C GLY A 41 0.56 -4.93 9.78
N ARG A 42 -0.16 -4.08 10.51
CA ARG A 42 -1.59 -4.22 10.82
C ARG A 42 -2.44 -3.63 9.69
N MET A 43 -2.42 -4.30 8.54
CA MET A 43 -2.98 -3.77 7.28
C MET A 43 -4.49 -3.57 7.34
N LYS A 44 -5.24 -4.46 8.02
CA LYS A 44 -6.70 -4.34 8.16
C LYS A 44 -7.08 -3.09 8.94
N GLU A 45 -6.40 -2.86 10.05
CA GLU A 45 -6.59 -1.70 10.91
C GLU A 45 -6.19 -0.41 10.20
N ALA A 46 -5.08 -0.41 9.45
CA ALA A 46 -4.66 0.73 8.64
C ALA A 46 -5.72 1.14 7.60
N VAL A 47 -6.24 0.16 6.85
CA VAL A 47 -7.31 0.40 5.86
C VAL A 47 -8.58 0.91 6.52
N ALA A 48 -8.98 0.35 7.66
CA ALA A 48 -10.18 0.77 8.38
C ALA A 48 -10.10 2.25 8.83
N ASP A 49 -8.93 2.68 9.32
CA ASP A 49 -8.71 4.07 9.71
C ASP A 49 -8.75 5.03 8.52
N TRP A 50 -8.07 4.69 7.42
CA TRP A 50 -8.11 5.50 6.22
C TRP A 50 -9.50 5.51 5.56
N ASP A 51 -10.24 4.40 5.57
CA ASP A 51 -11.63 4.35 5.08
C ASP A 51 -12.53 5.32 5.84
N ARG A 52 -12.35 5.44 7.15
CA ARG A 52 -13.06 6.43 7.98
C ARG A 52 -12.64 7.85 7.62
N VAL A 53 -11.35 8.12 7.43
CA VAL A 53 -10.87 9.44 6.94
C VAL A 53 -11.52 9.80 5.61
N ILE A 54 -11.58 8.86 4.66
CA ILE A 54 -12.16 9.04 3.34
C ILE A 54 -13.67 9.26 3.42
N ALA A 55 -14.37 8.54 4.30
CA ALA A 55 -15.80 8.75 4.53
C ALA A 55 -16.11 10.16 5.07
N MET A 56 -15.24 10.70 5.94
CA MET A 56 -15.38 12.06 6.47
C MET A 56 -14.91 13.13 5.48
N MET A 57 -13.91 12.82 4.66
CA MET A 57 -13.27 13.74 3.72
C MET A 57 -13.04 13.07 2.35
N PRO A 58 -14.09 12.91 1.51
CA PRO A 58 -13.98 12.16 0.25
C PRO A 58 -12.90 12.67 -0.70
N ALA A 59 -12.64 13.99 -0.70
CA ALA A 59 -11.59 14.62 -1.52
C ALA A 59 -10.16 14.17 -1.16
N GLN A 60 -9.96 13.56 0.02
CA GLN A 60 -8.66 13.02 0.44
C GLN A 60 -8.43 11.59 -0.08
N GLY A 61 -9.46 10.89 -0.58
CA GLY A 61 -9.37 9.51 -1.07
C GLY A 61 -8.20 9.25 -2.02
N PRO A 62 -8.02 10.06 -3.08
CA PRO A 62 -6.89 9.92 -3.99
C PRO A 62 -5.51 10.02 -3.32
N ARG A 63 -5.37 10.65 -2.16
CA ARG A 63 -4.06 10.89 -1.52
C ARG A 63 -3.55 9.71 -0.69
N HIS A 64 -4.36 8.66 -0.50
CA HIS A 64 -4.03 7.52 0.34
C HIS A 64 -3.33 6.39 -0.42
N TRP A 65 -2.17 6.65 -1.00
CA TRP A 65 -1.41 5.61 -1.72
C TRP A 65 -1.03 4.43 -0.81
N GLN A 66 -0.71 4.68 0.46
CA GLN A 66 -0.40 3.64 1.46
C GLN A 66 -1.57 2.67 1.68
N ARG A 67 -2.82 3.15 1.52
CA ARG A 67 -4.01 2.29 1.55
C ARG A 67 -3.98 1.27 0.41
N GLY A 68 -3.52 1.66 -0.77
CA GLY A 68 -3.34 0.74 -1.91
C GLY A 68 -2.34 -0.36 -1.62
N LEU A 69 -1.22 -0.03 -0.98
CA LEU A 69 -0.21 -1.01 -0.54
C LEU A 69 -0.80 -1.97 0.51
N ALA A 70 -1.52 -1.43 1.51
CA ALA A 70 -2.17 -2.24 2.53
C ALA A 70 -3.20 -3.21 1.90
N LEU A 71 -3.99 -2.75 0.93
CA LEU A 71 -4.94 -3.58 0.18
C LEU A 71 -4.25 -4.69 -0.62
N TYR A 72 -3.10 -4.41 -1.23
CA TYR A 72 -2.28 -5.45 -1.88
C TYR A 72 -1.89 -6.56 -0.89
N TYR A 73 -1.35 -6.18 0.28
CA TYR A 73 -0.94 -7.15 1.30
C TYR A 73 -2.12 -7.90 1.94
N LEU A 74 -3.34 -7.35 1.88
CA LEU A 74 -4.56 -8.05 2.28
C LEU A 74 -5.12 -8.99 1.20
N GLY A 75 -4.56 -8.99 -0.01
CA GLY A 75 -5.10 -9.72 -1.15
C GLY A 75 -6.34 -9.07 -1.76
N GLU A 76 -6.68 -7.85 -1.36
CA GLU A 76 -7.82 -7.07 -1.87
C GLU A 76 -7.44 -6.33 -3.16
N TYR A 77 -6.94 -7.09 -4.13
CA TYR A 77 -6.28 -6.56 -5.33
C TYR A 77 -7.17 -5.63 -6.15
N ASP A 78 -8.46 -5.95 -6.34
CA ASP A 78 -9.38 -5.08 -7.10
C ASP A 78 -9.56 -3.71 -6.46
N LYS A 79 -9.60 -3.64 -5.13
CA LYS A 79 -9.63 -2.36 -4.40
C LYS A 79 -8.29 -1.64 -4.50
N GLY A 80 -7.18 -2.38 -4.50
CA GLY A 80 -5.84 -1.85 -4.73
C GLY A 80 -5.71 -1.19 -6.11
N ILE A 81 -6.19 -1.86 -7.16
CA ILE A 81 -6.26 -1.32 -8.54
C ILE A 81 -6.99 0.03 -8.52
N ALA A 82 -8.21 0.06 -8.01
CA ALA A 82 -9.02 1.28 -7.96
C ALA A 82 -8.34 2.40 -7.13
N GLN A 83 -7.64 2.05 -6.05
CA GLN A 83 -6.93 3.02 -5.22
C GLN A 83 -5.75 3.67 -5.97
N PHE A 84 -4.97 2.89 -6.72
CA PHE A 84 -3.82 3.42 -7.49
C PHE A 84 -4.26 4.19 -8.74
N GLU A 85 -5.35 3.78 -9.40
CA GLU A 85 -6.00 4.55 -10.45
C GLU A 85 -6.50 5.90 -9.92
N SER A 86 -7.08 5.90 -8.72
CA SER A 86 -7.48 7.14 -8.03
C SER A 86 -6.26 8.00 -7.68
N HIS A 87 -5.19 7.41 -7.12
CA HIS A 87 -3.98 8.14 -6.75
C HIS A 87 -3.29 8.81 -7.94
N GLN A 88 -3.32 8.18 -9.10
CA GLN A 88 -2.79 8.74 -10.35
C GLN A 88 -3.39 10.11 -10.69
N THR A 89 -4.60 10.42 -10.23
CA THR A 89 -5.25 11.72 -10.48
C THR A 89 -4.57 12.88 -9.78
N VAL A 90 -3.89 12.63 -8.64
CA VAL A 90 -3.23 13.64 -7.80
C VAL A 90 -1.71 13.57 -7.84
N ASN A 91 -1.14 12.44 -8.25
CA ASN A 91 0.30 12.25 -8.44
C ASN A 91 0.56 11.47 -9.73
N ARG A 92 0.87 12.18 -10.81
CA ARG A 92 0.88 11.61 -12.18
C ARG A 92 2.22 11.03 -12.61
N ASN A 93 3.30 11.36 -11.90
CA ASN A 93 4.66 11.08 -12.33
C ASN A 93 5.33 10.00 -11.48
N ASP A 94 4.58 9.29 -10.64
CA ASP A 94 5.14 8.33 -9.69
C ASP A 94 5.20 6.92 -10.28
N VAL A 95 6.42 6.45 -10.55
CA VAL A 95 6.63 5.07 -11.02
C VAL A 95 6.25 4.04 -9.97
N GLU A 96 6.32 4.38 -8.68
CA GLU A 96 5.90 3.48 -7.60
C GLU A 96 4.40 3.18 -7.70
N ASN A 97 3.58 4.21 -7.95
CA ASN A 97 2.14 4.03 -8.20
C ASN A 97 1.87 3.07 -9.36
N ALA A 98 2.60 3.21 -10.48
CA ALA A 98 2.46 2.33 -11.63
C ALA A 98 2.88 0.88 -11.33
N ALA A 99 3.98 0.69 -10.58
CA ALA A 99 4.47 -0.63 -10.20
C ALA A 99 3.52 -1.35 -9.22
N TRP A 100 2.99 -0.65 -8.21
CA TRP A 100 2.02 -1.23 -7.28
C TRP A 100 0.67 -1.51 -7.94
N HIS A 101 0.21 -0.64 -8.85
CA HIS A 101 -0.94 -0.92 -9.70
C HIS A 101 -0.72 -2.20 -10.52
N PHE A 102 0.45 -2.33 -11.16
CA PHE A 102 0.82 -3.52 -11.92
C PHE A 102 0.75 -4.79 -11.08
N LEU A 103 1.32 -4.77 -9.87
CA LEU A 103 1.27 -5.89 -8.93
C LEU A 103 -0.17 -6.30 -8.60
N CYS A 104 -1.05 -5.34 -8.29
CA CYS A 104 -2.46 -5.63 -8.06
C CYS A 104 -3.13 -6.25 -9.29
N VAL A 105 -2.91 -5.72 -10.50
CA VAL A 105 -3.48 -6.29 -11.74
C VAL A 105 -2.97 -7.70 -11.99
N ALA A 106 -1.69 -7.97 -11.75
CA ALA A 106 -1.10 -9.29 -11.95
C ALA A 106 -1.68 -10.34 -10.99
N ARG A 107 -1.96 -9.93 -9.73
CA ARG A 107 -2.40 -10.82 -8.65
C ARG A 107 -3.92 -10.93 -8.48
N ALA A 108 -4.69 -10.00 -9.07
CA ALA A 108 -6.15 -10.04 -9.03
C ALA A 108 -6.72 -11.36 -9.58
N PRO A 109 -7.95 -11.76 -9.20
CA PRO A 109 -8.61 -12.92 -9.78
C PRO A 109 -8.66 -12.85 -11.31
N GLY A 110 -8.06 -13.83 -11.98
CA GLY A 110 -7.93 -13.83 -13.45
C GLY A 110 -6.93 -12.81 -14.00
N GLY A 111 -6.14 -12.17 -13.15
CA GLY A 111 -5.00 -11.31 -13.48
C GLY A 111 -3.85 -12.09 -14.11
N SER A 112 -2.93 -11.36 -14.75
CA SER A 112 -1.69 -11.91 -15.28
C SER A 112 -0.69 -10.78 -15.54
N VAL A 113 0.59 -11.13 -15.68
CA VAL A 113 1.65 -10.20 -16.10
C VAL A 113 1.31 -9.55 -17.44
N ALA A 114 0.76 -10.31 -18.40
CA ALA A 114 0.35 -9.76 -19.69
C ALA A 114 -0.73 -8.67 -19.53
N LYS A 115 -1.76 -8.93 -18.73
CA LYS A 115 -2.81 -7.93 -18.43
C LYS A 115 -2.25 -6.73 -17.66
N ALA A 116 -1.32 -6.97 -16.75
CA ALA A 116 -0.67 -5.90 -16.00
C ALA A 116 0.18 -5.00 -16.90
N ARG A 117 0.84 -5.54 -17.91
CA ARG A 117 1.56 -4.77 -18.95
C ARG A 117 0.61 -3.97 -19.82
N GLU A 118 -0.49 -4.56 -20.27
CA GLU A 118 -1.53 -3.85 -21.04
C GLU A 118 -2.10 -2.66 -20.28
N LYS A 119 -2.26 -2.80 -18.95
CA LYS A 119 -2.81 -1.78 -18.05
C LYS A 119 -1.73 -0.96 -17.32
N LEU A 120 -0.47 -1.05 -17.73
CA LEU A 120 0.59 -0.32 -17.05
C LEU A 120 0.33 1.18 -17.16
N ILE A 121 0.26 1.85 -16.00
CA ILE A 121 0.04 3.30 -15.96
C ILE A 121 1.24 3.98 -16.64
N PRO A 122 1.03 4.79 -17.68
CA PRO A 122 2.13 5.47 -18.37
C PRO A 122 2.65 6.60 -17.48
N ILE A 123 3.96 6.58 -17.19
CA ILE A 123 4.63 7.59 -16.39
C ILE A 123 5.66 8.30 -17.24
N LYS A 124 5.69 9.63 -17.15
CA LYS A 124 6.74 10.48 -17.75
C LYS A 124 7.28 11.42 -16.68
N GLY A 125 8.59 11.56 -16.61
CA GLY A 125 9.23 12.60 -15.80
C GLY A 125 9.32 12.33 -14.30
N ASP A 126 9.39 11.06 -13.86
CA ASP A 126 9.91 10.75 -12.53
C ASP A 126 11.41 11.08 -12.50
N PRO A 127 11.86 12.04 -11.68
CA PRO A 127 13.26 12.48 -11.68
C PRO A 127 14.17 11.53 -10.88
N ARG A 128 13.61 10.58 -10.14
CA ARG A 128 14.37 9.70 -9.26
C ARG A 128 15.07 8.61 -10.08
N VAL A 129 16.27 8.25 -9.64
CA VAL A 129 17.05 7.16 -10.25
C VAL A 129 16.83 5.86 -9.45
N PRO A 130 16.57 4.70 -10.09
CA PRO A 130 16.46 4.43 -11.54
C PRO A 130 15.00 4.25 -12.02
N MET A 131 14.11 5.20 -11.70
CA MET A 131 12.67 5.01 -11.91
C MET A 131 12.27 4.86 -13.38
N ARG A 132 12.99 5.52 -14.29
CA ARG A 132 12.78 5.35 -15.73
C ARG A 132 13.00 3.90 -16.17
N GLU A 133 14.10 3.29 -15.72
CA GLU A 133 14.45 1.91 -16.04
C GLU A 133 13.53 0.91 -15.34
N ILE A 134 13.08 1.21 -14.12
CA ILE A 134 12.05 0.43 -13.42
C ILE A 134 10.75 0.44 -14.22
N HIS A 135 10.28 1.60 -14.68
CA HIS A 135 9.07 1.67 -15.49
C HIS A 135 9.19 0.87 -16.80
N ALA A 136 10.34 0.97 -17.48
CA ALA A 136 10.62 0.18 -18.68
C ALA A 136 10.68 -1.34 -18.41
N LEU A 137 11.23 -1.75 -17.26
CA LEU A 137 11.25 -3.15 -16.82
C LEU A 137 9.82 -3.70 -16.70
N PHE A 138 8.96 -2.99 -15.98
CA PHE A 138 7.55 -3.38 -15.83
C PHE A 138 6.78 -3.35 -17.18
N ALA A 139 7.14 -2.45 -18.08
CA ALA A 139 6.60 -2.40 -19.45
C ALA A 139 7.05 -3.57 -20.34
N GLY A 140 8.07 -4.35 -19.92
CA GLY A 140 8.66 -5.41 -20.73
C GLY A 140 9.63 -4.95 -21.81
N THR A 141 10.08 -3.69 -21.75
CA THR A 141 11.06 -3.09 -22.68
C THR A 141 12.42 -2.83 -22.03
N GLY A 142 12.54 -3.01 -20.72
CA GLY A 142 13.77 -2.91 -19.94
C GLY A 142 14.26 -4.25 -19.40
N THR A 143 15.44 -4.24 -18.76
CA THR A 143 16.04 -5.43 -18.14
C THR A 143 16.51 -5.14 -16.70
N PRO A 144 16.63 -6.16 -15.84
CA PRO A 144 17.19 -5.98 -14.49
C PRO A 144 18.59 -5.35 -14.48
N GLU A 145 19.42 -5.68 -15.46
CA GLU A 145 20.78 -5.16 -15.61
C GLU A 145 20.75 -3.66 -15.90
N ALA A 146 19.82 -3.20 -16.75
CA ALA A 146 19.65 -1.78 -17.04
C ALA A 146 19.25 -0.98 -15.78
N VAL A 147 18.38 -1.54 -14.93
CA VAL A 147 18.00 -0.93 -13.65
C VAL A 147 19.20 -0.77 -12.73
N LEU A 148 20.01 -1.83 -12.55
CA LEU A 148 21.20 -1.80 -11.71
C LEU A 148 22.30 -0.90 -12.28
N ALA A 149 22.48 -0.89 -13.60
CA ALA A 149 23.44 -0.01 -14.28
C ALA A 149 23.05 1.46 -14.07
N ALA A 150 21.79 1.82 -14.26
CA ALA A 150 21.30 3.18 -14.05
C ALA A 150 21.46 3.63 -12.59
N ALA A 151 21.20 2.75 -11.62
CA ALA A 151 21.39 3.06 -10.21
C ALA A 151 22.83 3.45 -9.84
N ARG A 152 23.83 2.92 -10.57
CA ARG A 152 25.27 3.13 -10.35
C ARG A 152 25.90 4.16 -11.28
N ALA A 153 25.18 4.62 -12.30
CA ALA A 153 25.73 5.46 -13.36
C ALA A 153 26.28 6.78 -12.80
N GLY A 154 27.46 7.19 -13.29
CA GLY A 154 28.09 8.46 -12.93
C GLY A 154 28.74 8.52 -11.54
N ASP A 155 29.03 7.36 -10.93
CA ASP A 155 29.69 7.24 -9.62
C ASP A 155 29.10 8.17 -8.55
N PRO A 156 27.80 8.03 -8.24
CA PRO A 156 27.13 8.94 -7.34
C PRO A 156 27.71 8.86 -5.92
N PRO A 157 27.64 9.95 -5.14
CA PRO A 157 28.04 9.94 -3.73
C PRO A 157 27.36 8.80 -2.96
N ALA A 158 28.04 8.24 -1.96
CA ALA A 158 27.59 7.03 -1.25
C ALA A 158 26.13 7.10 -0.75
N ALA A 159 25.68 8.25 -0.24
CA ALA A 159 24.31 8.44 0.21
C ALA A 159 23.28 8.37 -0.94
N VAL A 160 23.62 8.93 -2.11
CA VAL A 160 22.79 8.88 -3.32
C VAL A 160 22.79 7.45 -3.89
N LEU A 161 23.96 6.82 -3.98
CA LEU A 161 24.09 5.43 -4.43
C LEU A 161 23.22 4.49 -3.59
N ARG A 162 23.26 4.63 -2.26
CA ARG A 162 22.43 3.85 -1.34
C ARG A 162 20.94 4.00 -1.66
N ASN A 163 20.47 5.22 -1.88
CA ASN A 163 19.06 5.46 -2.18
C ASN A 163 18.67 4.90 -3.56
N ASN A 164 19.51 5.09 -4.59
CA ASN A 164 19.29 4.52 -5.91
C ASN A 164 19.21 2.99 -5.86
N LEU A 165 20.14 2.35 -5.14
CA LEU A 165 20.15 0.90 -4.97
C LEU A 165 18.97 0.39 -4.14
N CYS A 166 18.49 1.17 -3.16
CA CYS A 166 17.27 0.85 -2.42
C CYS A 166 16.09 0.69 -3.37
N TYR A 167 15.84 1.68 -4.23
CA TYR A 167 14.77 1.59 -5.23
C TYR A 167 15.00 0.46 -6.23
N ALA A 168 16.22 0.33 -6.75
CA ALA A 168 16.56 -0.73 -7.69
C ALA A 168 16.24 -2.12 -7.12
N HIS A 169 16.76 -2.44 -5.93
CA HIS A 169 16.59 -3.76 -5.33
C HIS A 169 15.14 -4.02 -4.92
N LEU A 170 14.44 -3.02 -4.36
CA LEU A 170 13.03 -3.16 -4.01
C LEU A 170 12.19 -3.51 -5.24
N TYR A 171 12.29 -2.72 -6.31
CA TYR A 171 11.44 -2.92 -7.49
C TYR A 171 11.85 -4.10 -8.36
N LEU A 172 13.11 -4.54 -8.32
CA LEU A 172 13.52 -5.82 -8.88
C LEU A 172 12.89 -6.99 -8.12
N GLY A 173 12.88 -6.95 -6.79
CA GLY A 173 12.23 -7.96 -5.98
C GLY A 173 10.74 -8.08 -6.30
N LEU A 174 10.05 -6.94 -6.31
CA LEU A 174 8.63 -6.86 -6.67
C LEU A 174 8.36 -7.30 -8.12
N TYR A 175 9.24 -6.97 -9.06
CA TYR A 175 9.13 -7.44 -10.43
C TYR A 175 9.17 -8.96 -10.50
N HIS A 176 10.12 -9.61 -9.82
CA HIS A 176 10.20 -11.07 -9.78
C HIS A 176 9.01 -11.70 -9.04
N GLU A 177 8.53 -11.09 -7.96
CA GLU A 177 7.29 -11.53 -7.28
C GLU A 177 6.09 -11.54 -8.24
N ALA A 178 5.97 -10.54 -9.11
CA ALA A 178 4.88 -10.45 -10.07
C ALA A 178 4.94 -11.53 -11.16
N LEU A 179 6.15 -12.03 -11.48
CA LEU A 179 6.35 -13.02 -12.54
C LEU A 179 6.09 -14.47 -12.08
N GLY A 180 6.12 -14.74 -10.78
CA GLY A 180 5.94 -16.08 -10.21
C GLY A 180 7.27 -16.81 -10.03
#